data_AF-A0A7C5DT93-F1
#
_entry.id   AF-A0A7C5DT93-F1
#
_cell.length_a   1.000
_cell.length_b   1.000
_cell.length_c   1.000
_cell.angle_alpha   90.00
_cell.angle_beta   90.00
_cell.angle_gamma   90.00
#
_symmetry.space_group_name_H-M   'P 1'
#
loop_
_entity.id
_entity.type
_entity.pdbx_description
1 polymer ?
#
loop_
_entity_poly.entity_id
_entity_poly.type
_entity_poly.pdbx_seq_one_letter_code
_entity_poly.pdbx_strand_id
1 'polypeptide(L)'
;MEKLSRIVQEFAQIEGACHVGISTVKTLEGGPSSTDLTYVLPGAKSAISFAVAIDQKVIPPYLMKTDRIAFENEIIRINALASGIALHLANYLSQKGYPSVPVAANNVYRPPTSGGVPGYLADLYYPDIAHRYLAVRSGVGHMGLSGNVLSNHHGASIILGTTVTSAELIPTPPLSPEENYCDHCRLCMASCVSEFMHAEKITTVRLGDETVAYAERRNYGRCDCVCSGYTGLHASGKWSTWSPGRFVIPKKDDDIPAAYQYMQEAHGKWPPASGGRYFYFMEDKLRVVCANCQIVCCPDKAQRKARHKLLSESGVVIQNDDGSLVAVSPEEAARRLDLMPDARKALYMDR
;
A
#
# COMPACT_ATOMS: atom_id res chain seq x y z
N MET A 1 -5.28 33.29 -9.09
CA MET A 1 -5.06 31.85 -8.88
C MET A 1 -3.95 31.55 -7.88
N GLU A 2 -2.89 32.37 -7.78
CA GLU A 2 -1.85 32.26 -6.74
C GLU A 2 -2.39 32.14 -5.32
N LYS A 3 -3.25 33.08 -4.90
CA LYS A 3 -3.87 33.07 -3.57
C LYS A 3 -4.60 31.76 -3.28
N LEU A 4 -5.40 31.26 -4.23
CA LEU A 4 -6.15 30.01 -4.04
C LEU A 4 -5.20 28.80 -3.97
N SER A 5 -4.18 28.76 -4.81
CA SER A 5 -3.17 27.69 -4.84
C SER A 5 -2.39 27.61 -3.52
N ARG A 6 -2.09 28.76 -2.89
CA ARG A 6 -1.51 28.79 -1.54
C ARG A 6 -2.49 28.29 -0.48
N ILE A 7 -3.73 28.78 -0.52
CA ILE A 7 -4.78 28.44 0.46
C ILE A 7 -5.07 26.93 0.49
N VAL A 8 -5.16 26.25 -0.66
CA VAL A 8 -5.48 24.81 -0.67
C VAL A 8 -4.34 23.96 -0.11
N GLN A 9 -3.09 24.38 -0.30
CA GLN A 9 -1.93 23.72 0.29
C GLN A 9 -1.91 23.92 1.82
N GLU A 10 -2.10 25.16 2.26
CA GLU A 10 -2.19 25.52 3.67
C GLU A 10 -3.36 24.81 4.36
N PHE A 11 -4.52 24.70 3.69
CA PHE A 11 -5.69 23.98 4.18
C PHE A 11 -5.34 22.52 4.52
N ALA A 12 -4.77 21.78 3.56
CA ALA A 12 -4.44 20.37 3.78
C ALA A 12 -3.36 20.21 4.87
N GLN A 13 -2.39 21.14 4.96
CA GLN A 13 -1.39 21.15 6.03
C GLN A 13 -2.01 21.35 7.41
N ILE A 14 -2.92 22.33 7.55
CA ILE A 14 -3.65 22.60 8.80
C ILE A 14 -4.44 21.37 9.26
N GLU A 15 -5.03 20.61 8.33
CA GLU A 15 -5.79 19.41 8.64
C GLU A 15 -4.92 18.15 8.86
N GLY A 16 -3.59 18.26 8.77
CA GLY A 16 -2.66 17.20 9.17
C GLY A 16 -1.84 16.57 8.06
N ALA A 17 -1.87 17.10 6.83
CA ALA A 17 -0.92 16.68 5.80
C ALA A 17 0.51 17.15 6.14
N CYS A 18 1.48 16.24 6.04
CA CYS A 18 2.90 16.58 6.23
C CYS A 18 3.55 17.16 4.96
N HIS A 19 2.98 16.90 3.80
CA HIS A 19 3.41 17.50 2.54
C HIS A 19 2.24 17.59 1.56
N VAL A 20 2.24 18.62 0.71
CA VAL A 20 1.15 18.91 -0.23
C VAL A 20 1.74 19.42 -1.54
N GLY A 21 1.17 19.01 -2.65
CA GLY A 21 1.54 19.44 -3.99
C GLY A 21 0.31 19.58 -4.88
N ILE A 22 0.48 20.32 -5.98
CA ILE A 22 -0.55 20.55 -6.99
C ILE A 22 -0.07 20.00 -8.33
N SER A 23 -0.88 19.15 -8.94
CA SER A 23 -0.73 18.73 -10.35
C SER A 23 -1.89 19.27 -11.17
N THR A 24 -1.67 19.55 -12.44
CA THR A 24 -2.71 19.90 -13.43
C THR A 24 -2.87 18.79 -14.46
N VAL A 25 -3.97 18.84 -15.23
CA VAL A 25 -4.17 17.94 -16.38
C VAL A 25 -2.95 17.91 -17.32
N LYS A 26 -2.36 19.08 -17.58
CA LYS A 26 -1.15 19.23 -18.42
C LYS A 26 0.07 18.53 -17.82
N THR A 27 0.30 18.70 -16.52
CA THR A 27 1.45 18.04 -15.85
C THR A 27 1.31 16.52 -15.77
N LEU A 28 0.11 15.97 -15.98
CA LEU A 28 -0.18 14.53 -15.94
C LEU A 28 -0.30 13.91 -17.34
N GLU A 29 -0.14 14.69 -18.41
CA GLU A 29 -0.26 14.21 -19.79
C GLU A 29 0.72 13.06 -20.09
N GLY A 30 0.25 12.04 -20.81
CA GLY A 30 1.03 10.86 -21.13
C GLY A 30 1.13 9.83 -20.00
N GLY A 31 0.55 10.11 -18.83
CA GLY A 31 0.39 9.14 -17.75
C GLY A 31 -0.62 8.04 -18.08
N PRO A 32 -0.70 6.99 -17.25
CA PRO A 32 -1.70 5.93 -17.41
C PRO A 32 -3.11 6.48 -17.18
N SER A 33 -4.15 5.73 -17.58
CA SER A 33 -5.54 6.19 -17.42
C SER A 33 -5.93 6.55 -15.98
N SER A 34 -5.28 5.96 -14.97
CA SER A 34 -5.40 6.33 -13.55
C SER A 34 -4.81 7.70 -13.16
N THR A 35 -4.22 8.46 -14.08
CA THR A 35 -3.87 9.89 -13.87
C THR A 35 -4.83 10.83 -14.58
N ASP A 36 -5.81 10.31 -15.33
CA ASP A 36 -6.86 11.11 -15.95
C ASP A 36 -7.86 11.59 -14.90
N LEU A 37 -7.70 12.86 -14.50
CA LEU A 37 -8.57 13.52 -13.53
C LEU A 37 -10.04 13.61 -14.00
N THR A 38 -10.26 13.58 -15.32
CA THR A 38 -11.61 13.71 -15.88
C THR A 38 -12.48 12.49 -15.62
N TYR A 39 -11.86 11.35 -15.29
CA TYR A 39 -12.56 10.13 -14.90
C TYR A 39 -13.49 10.34 -13.70
N VAL A 40 -13.03 11.09 -12.68
CA VAL A 40 -13.83 11.38 -11.48
C VAL A 40 -14.55 12.73 -11.56
N LEU A 41 -14.06 13.67 -12.37
CA LEU A 41 -14.65 15.00 -12.54
C LEU A 41 -14.47 15.49 -13.98
N PRO A 42 -15.49 15.41 -14.86
CA PRO A 42 -15.35 15.75 -16.28
C PRO A 42 -14.75 17.14 -16.57
N GLY A 43 -14.99 18.11 -15.69
CA GLY A 43 -14.45 19.47 -15.79
C GLY A 43 -13.12 19.70 -15.06
N ALA A 44 -12.40 18.65 -14.65
CA ALA A 44 -11.19 18.76 -13.85
C ALA A 44 -10.10 19.60 -14.56
N LYS A 45 -9.41 20.42 -13.76
CA LYS A 45 -8.26 21.23 -14.19
C LYS A 45 -7.03 20.96 -13.35
N SER A 46 -7.21 20.64 -12.07
CA SER A 46 -6.12 20.44 -11.12
C SER A 46 -6.46 19.36 -10.09
N ALA A 47 -5.43 18.85 -9.44
CA ALA A 47 -5.53 17.95 -8.30
C ALA A 47 -4.54 18.38 -7.22
N ILE A 48 -5.02 18.48 -5.98
CA ILE A 48 -4.22 18.72 -4.79
C ILE A 48 -3.90 17.35 -4.20
N SER A 49 -2.63 16.96 -4.21
CA SER A 49 -2.16 15.69 -3.64
C SER A 49 -1.38 15.95 -2.37
N PHE A 50 -1.51 15.06 -1.39
CA PHE A 50 -0.88 15.25 -0.10
C PHE A 50 -0.55 13.92 0.56
N ALA A 51 0.36 13.98 1.53
CA ALA A 51 0.78 12.84 2.35
C ALA A 51 0.43 13.08 3.82
N VAL A 52 -0.03 12.03 4.49
CA VAL A 52 -0.21 11.98 5.94
C VAL A 52 0.72 10.91 6.49
N ALA A 53 1.56 11.28 7.47
CA ALA A 53 2.57 10.40 8.03
C ALA A 53 1.96 9.34 8.96
N ILE A 54 2.49 8.12 8.89
CA ILE A 54 2.26 7.07 9.89
C ILE A 54 3.18 7.34 11.09
N ASP A 55 2.67 7.22 12.32
CA ASP A 55 3.50 7.32 13.51
C ASP A 55 4.67 6.32 13.45
N GLN A 56 5.89 6.82 13.46
CA GLN A 56 7.09 5.99 13.36
C GLN A 56 7.25 5.04 14.56
N LYS A 57 6.62 5.32 15.70
CA LYS A 57 6.71 4.51 16.92
C LYS A 57 6.05 3.14 16.78
N VAL A 58 5.03 3.02 15.93
CA VAL A 58 4.33 1.74 15.73
C VAL A 58 5.06 0.78 14.77
N ILE A 59 6.08 1.26 14.06
CA ILE A 59 6.81 0.47 13.04
C ILE A 59 7.70 -0.62 13.67
N PRO A 60 8.62 -0.32 14.62
CA PRO A 60 9.47 -1.36 15.19
C PRO A 60 8.70 -2.51 15.85
N PRO A 61 7.69 -2.28 16.72
CA PRO A 61 6.90 -3.36 17.31
C PRO A 61 6.17 -4.23 16.28
N TYR A 62 5.69 -3.62 15.18
CA TYR A 62 5.07 -4.35 14.09
C TYR A 62 6.07 -5.26 13.36
N LEU A 63 7.26 -4.74 13.03
CA LEU A 63 8.31 -5.50 12.36
C LEU A 63 8.87 -6.63 13.23
N MET A 64 8.98 -6.39 14.54
CA MET A 64 9.41 -7.38 15.55
C MET A 64 8.33 -8.40 15.90
N LYS A 65 7.11 -8.22 15.41
CA LYS A 65 5.94 -9.05 15.71
C LYS A 65 5.49 -9.04 17.18
N THR A 66 5.70 -7.91 17.86
CA THR A 66 5.30 -7.75 19.26
C THR A 66 3.98 -6.98 19.39
N ASP A 67 3.62 -6.14 18.42
CA ASP A 67 2.34 -5.42 18.41
C ASP A 67 1.84 -5.16 16.98
N ARG A 68 0.83 -5.94 16.56
CA ARG A 68 0.15 -5.74 15.28
C ARG A 68 -0.92 -4.66 15.36
N ILE A 69 -1.61 -4.60 16.51
CA ILE A 69 -2.87 -3.86 16.67
C ILE A 69 -2.60 -2.35 16.68
N ALA A 70 -1.51 -1.89 17.32
CA ALA A 70 -1.16 -0.48 17.29
C ALA A 70 -0.89 0.02 15.86
N PHE A 71 -0.14 -0.74 15.07
CA PHE A 71 0.13 -0.40 13.67
C PHE A 71 -1.13 -0.48 12.81
N GLU A 72 -1.94 -1.51 12.98
CA GLU A 72 -3.21 -1.65 12.27
C GLU A 72 -4.15 -0.46 12.55
N ASN A 73 -4.37 -0.13 13.81
CA ASN A 73 -5.19 1.02 14.20
C ASN A 73 -4.66 2.32 13.61
N GLU A 74 -3.34 2.51 13.59
CA GLU A 74 -2.71 3.68 12.99
C GLU A 74 -2.95 3.75 11.47
N ILE A 75 -2.74 2.66 10.74
CA ILE A 75 -3.02 2.61 9.29
C ILE A 75 -4.49 2.94 9.00
N ILE A 76 -5.41 2.40 9.79
CA ILE A 76 -6.85 2.66 9.63
C ILE A 76 -7.15 4.14 9.87
N ARG A 77 -6.64 4.71 10.96
CA ARG A 77 -6.81 6.12 11.34
C ARG A 77 -6.26 7.05 10.28
N ILE A 78 -5.04 6.80 9.80
CA ILE A 78 -4.38 7.67 8.81
C ILE A 78 -5.06 7.58 7.44
N ASN A 79 -5.56 6.41 7.03
CA ASN A 79 -6.38 6.30 5.80
C ASN A 79 -7.69 7.09 5.92
N ALA A 80 -8.36 7.02 7.07
CA ALA A 80 -9.57 7.79 7.33
C ALA A 80 -9.27 9.30 7.33
N LEU A 81 -8.17 9.72 7.96
CA LEU A 81 -7.75 11.12 7.98
C LEU A 81 -7.43 11.64 6.58
N ALA A 82 -6.61 10.94 5.79
CA ALA A 82 -6.27 11.36 4.42
C ALA A 82 -7.53 11.49 3.53
N SER A 83 -8.47 10.57 3.67
CA SER A 83 -9.76 10.62 2.95
C SER A 83 -10.66 11.77 3.45
N GLY A 84 -10.63 12.05 4.76
CA GLY A 84 -11.34 13.17 5.38
C GLY A 84 -10.83 14.53 4.93
N ILE A 85 -9.51 14.71 4.87
CA ILE A 85 -8.87 15.93 4.33
C ILE A 85 -9.33 16.17 2.89
N ALA A 86 -9.37 15.11 2.07
CA ALA A 86 -9.84 15.22 0.69
C ALA A 86 -11.30 15.70 0.63
N LEU A 87 -12.17 15.12 1.47
CA LEU A 87 -13.58 15.51 1.56
C LEU A 87 -13.77 16.96 1.99
N HIS A 88 -13.09 17.39 3.05
CA HIS A 88 -13.19 18.75 3.56
C HIS A 88 -12.70 19.78 2.54
N LEU A 89 -11.55 19.51 1.90
CA LEU A 89 -11.01 20.39 0.87
C LEU A 89 -11.92 20.47 -0.36
N ALA A 90 -12.49 19.34 -0.79
CA ALA A 90 -13.46 19.31 -1.90
C ALA A 90 -14.72 20.13 -1.57
N ASN A 91 -15.24 20.02 -0.35
CA ASN A 91 -16.38 20.83 0.11
C ASN A 91 -16.02 22.31 0.15
N TYR A 92 -14.87 22.67 0.71
CA TYR A 92 -14.38 24.04 0.78
C TYR A 92 -14.29 24.70 -0.60
N LEU A 93 -13.72 23.99 -1.59
CA LEU A 93 -13.61 24.47 -2.96
C LEU A 93 -14.97 24.56 -3.67
N SER A 94 -15.84 23.57 -3.48
CA SER A 94 -17.18 23.55 -4.06
C SER A 94 -18.03 24.72 -3.57
N GLN A 95 -17.96 25.06 -2.28
CA GLN A 95 -18.63 26.23 -1.70
C GLN A 95 -18.10 27.57 -2.25
N LYS A 96 -16.92 27.57 -2.87
CA LYS A 96 -16.34 28.73 -3.57
C LYS A 96 -16.63 28.75 -5.07
N GLY A 97 -17.49 27.84 -5.55
CA GLY A 97 -17.87 27.76 -6.96
C GLY A 97 -16.91 26.93 -7.82
N TYR A 98 -16.03 26.13 -7.21
CA TYR A 98 -15.14 25.21 -7.92
C TYR A 98 -15.56 23.76 -7.66
N PRO A 99 -16.37 23.14 -8.55
CA PRO A 99 -16.67 21.72 -8.49
C PRO A 99 -15.44 20.88 -8.17
N SER A 100 -15.53 20.09 -7.11
CA SER A 100 -14.41 19.31 -6.61
C SER A 100 -14.88 17.96 -6.08
N VAL A 101 -14.05 16.93 -6.27
CA VAL A 101 -14.33 15.55 -5.88
C VAL A 101 -13.22 15.07 -4.96
N PRO A 102 -13.55 14.55 -3.77
CA PRO A 102 -12.57 13.89 -2.93
C PRO A 102 -12.26 12.50 -3.49
N VAL A 103 -10.99 12.14 -3.54
CA VAL A 103 -10.55 10.78 -3.87
C VAL A 103 -10.18 10.09 -2.56
N ALA A 104 -10.84 8.97 -2.27
CA ALA A 104 -10.56 8.17 -1.08
C ALA A 104 -9.15 7.61 -1.15
N ALA A 105 -8.42 7.58 -0.03
CA ALA A 105 -7.03 7.13 0.02
C ALA A 105 -6.84 5.67 -0.46
N ASN A 106 -7.89 4.86 -0.38
CA ASN A 106 -7.95 3.51 -0.92
C ASN A 106 -9.42 3.05 -1.08
N ASN A 107 -9.63 1.84 -1.61
CA ASN A 107 -10.91 1.13 -1.71
C ASN A 107 -11.90 1.65 -2.77
N VAL A 108 -11.43 2.47 -3.72
CA VAL A 108 -12.21 2.87 -4.90
C VAL A 108 -11.45 2.41 -6.13
N TYR A 109 -12.07 1.50 -6.88
CA TYR A 109 -11.45 0.87 -8.04
C TYR A 109 -12.38 0.96 -9.26
N ARG A 110 -11.77 1.03 -10.44
CA ARG A 110 -12.50 1.04 -11.71
C ARG A 110 -13.05 -0.35 -12.00
N PRO A 111 -14.21 -0.44 -12.68
CA PRO A 111 -14.66 -1.70 -13.24
C PRO A 111 -13.59 -2.29 -14.19
N PRO A 112 -13.45 -3.62 -14.25
CA PRO A 112 -12.52 -4.27 -15.17
C PRO A 112 -12.87 -3.91 -16.62
N THR A 113 -11.85 -3.63 -17.43
CA THR A 113 -12.01 -3.17 -18.83
C THR A 113 -12.48 -4.26 -19.78
N SER A 114 -12.22 -5.53 -19.45
CA SER A 114 -12.78 -6.69 -20.14
C SER A 114 -13.99 -7.17 -19.35
N GLY A 115 -15.19 -7.12 -19.92
CA GLY A 115 -16.44 -7.60 -19.32
C GLY A 115 -16.50 -9.11 -18.98
N GLY A 116 -15.35 -9.76 -18.80
CA GLY A 116 -15.25 -11.07 -18.18
C GLY A 116 -15.24 -10.94 -16.66
N VAL A 117 -15.81 -11.94 -15.98
CA VAL A 117 -15.65 -12.11 -14.54
C VAL A 117 -14.14 -12.25 -14.26
N PRO A 118 -13.53 -11.38 -13.44
CA PRO A 118 -12.13 -11.55 -13.06
C PRO A 118 -11.94 -12.94 -12.46
N GLY A 119 -10.89 -13.64 -12.88
CA GLY A 119 -10.58 -14.97 -12.32
C GLY A 119 -10.30 -14.91 -10.81
N TYR A 120 -9.86 -13.75 -10.29
CA TYR A 120 -9.66 -13.44 -8.88
C TYR A 120 -9.46 -11.91 -8.69
N LEU A 121 -9.55 -11.44 -7.43
CA LEU A 121 -9.73 -10.03 -7.06
C LEU A 121 -8.58 -9.09 -7.46
N ALA A 122 -7.36 -9.59 -7.67
CA ALA A 122 -6.22 -8.73 -7.93
C ALA A 122 -6.29 -7.99 -9.28
N ASP A 123 -7.00 -8.55 -10.25
CA ASP A 123 -7.25 -7.94 -11.56
C ASP A 123 -8.24 -6.75 -11.47
N LEU A 124 -8.91 -6.59 -10.32
CA LEU A 124 -9.83 -5.48 -10.04
C LEU A 124 -9.17 -4.26 -9.39
N TYR A 125 -7.90 -4.33 -8.98
CA TYR A 125 -7.27 -3.27 -8.18
C TYR A 125 -6.73 -2.09 -9.00
N TYR A 126 -7.37 -1.75 -10.13
CA TYR A 126 -7.03 -0.54 -10.88
C TYR A 126 -7.79 0.66 -10.28
N PRO A 127 -7.12 1.65 -9.66
CA PRO A 127 -7.80 2.72 -8.93
C PRO A 127 -8.49 3.70 -9.88
N ASP A 128 -9.50 4.41 -9.35
CA ASP A 128 -10.09 5.57 -10.01
C ASP A 128 -9.01 6.63 -10.32
N ILE A 129 -8.18 6.99 -9.33
CA ILE A 129 -7.01 7.85 -9.48
C ILE A 129 -5.82 7.25 -8.70
N ALA A 130 -4.67 7.10 -9.36
CA ALA A 130 -3.45 6.59 -8.74
C ALA A 130 -2.69 7.72 -8.03
N HIS A 131 -2.98 7.92 -6.73
CA HIS A 131 -2.36 8.96 -5.89
C HIS A 131 -0.84 9.08 -6.04
N ARG A 132 -0.13 7.95 -6.16
CA ARG A 132 1.33 7.92 -6.23
C ARG A 132 1.92 8.72 -7.40
N TYR A 133 1.25 8.74 -8.55
CA TYR A 133 1.75 9.49 -9.71
C TYR A 133 1.55 10.99 -9.54
N LEU A 134 0.37 11.38 -9.05
CA LEU A 134 0.07 12.78 -8.77
C LEU A 134 1.00 13.31 -7.66
N ALA A 135 1.21 12.52 -6.61
CA ALA A 135 2.13 12.85 -5.52
C ALA A 135 3.56 13.08 -6.02
N VAL A 136 4.12 12.16 -6.83
CA VAL A 136 5.47 12.34 -7.36
C VAL A 136 5.54 13.54 -8.30
N ARG A 137 4.57 13.67 -9.22
CA ARG A 137 4.58 14.78 -10.18
C ARG A 137 4.44 16.15 -9.52
N SER A 138 3.75 16.23 -8.40
CA SER A 138 3.51 17.48 -7.66
C SER A 138 4.53 17.75 -6.55
N GLY A 139 5.59 16.94 -6.43
CA GLY A 139 6.63 17.16 -5.45
C GLY A 139 6.27 16.73 -4.02
N VAL A 140 5.24 15.88 -3.83
CA VAL A 140 4.90 15.31 -2.53
C VAL A 140 5.97 14.31 -2.03
N GLY A 141 6.71 13.68 -2.96
CA GLY A 141 7.78 12.74 -2.67
C GLY A 141 8.39 12.15 -3.94
N HIS A 142 9.40 11.29 -3.80
CA HIS A 142 10.03 10.61 -4.93
C HIS A 142 9.42 9.23 -5.19
N MET A 143 9.53 8.73 -6.42
CA MET A 143 9.25 7.33 -6.69
C MET A 143 10.41 6.46 -6.18
N GLY A 144 10.13 5.53 -5.27
CA GLY A 144 11.09 4.52 -4.85
C GLY A 144 11.10 3.30 -5.76
N LEU A 145 12.17 2.49 -5.69
CA LEU A 145 12.26 1.23 -6.45
C LEU A 145 11.05 0.32 -6.22
N SER A 146 10.53 0.30 -4.99
CA SER A 146 9.35 -0.48 -4.66
C SER A 146 8.06 0.03 -5.28
N GLY A 147 8.06 1.19 -5.91
CA GLY A 147 6.88 1.89 -6.42
C GLY A 147 6.06 2.61 -5.32
N ASN A 148 6.52 2.59 -4.07
CA ASN A 148 6.01 3.47 -3.01
C ASN A 148 6.57 4.89 -3.19
N VAL A 149 5.78 5.89 -2.81
CA VAL A 149 6.24 7.28 -2.74
C VAL A 149 7.10 7.46 -1.49
N LEU A 150 8.22 8.14 -1.65
CA LEU A 150 9.26 8.37 -0.65
C LEU A 150 9.24 9.84 -0.25
N SER A 151 8.71 10.12 0.95
CA SER A 151 8.80 11.46 1.54
C SER A 151 10.17 11.71 2.17
N ASN A 152 10.61 12.96 2.18
CA ASN A 152 11.92 13.36 2.70
C ASN A 152 12.14 13.03 4.18
N HIS A 153 11.06 12.95 4.98
CA HIS A 153 11.16 12.75 6.43
C HIS A 153 10.60 11.42 6.93
N HIS A 154 9.53 10.90 6.31
CA HIS A 154 8.81 9.72 6.81
C HIS A 154 9.00 8.48 5.95
N GLY A 155 9.84 8.53 4.93
CA GLY A 155 10.02 7.38 4.07
C GLY A 155 8.80 7.11 3.20
N ALA A 156 8.57 5.84 2.93
CA ALA A 156 7.30 5.36 2.40
C ALA A 156 6.22 5.18 3.48
N SER A 157 6.51 5.47 4.75
CA SER A 157 5.55 5.34 5.87
C SER A 157 4.59 6.53 5.91
N ILE A 158 3.87 6.71 4.81
CA ILE A 158 2.86 7.74 4.55
C ILE A 158 1.64 7.09 3.88
N ILE A 159 0.48 7.70 4.04
CA ILE A 159 -0.71 7.46 3.22
C ILE A 159 -0.96 8.70 2.39
N LEU A 160 -1.29 8.52 1.11
CA LEU A 160 -1.56 9.60 0.18
C LEU A 160 -3.07 9.88 0.12
N GLY A 161 -3.42 11.15 -0.12
CA GLY A 161 -4.77 11.58 -0.44
C GLY A 161 -4.76 12.58 -1.59
N THR A 162 -5.91 12.74 -2.25
CA THR A 162 -6.06 13.67 -3.38
C THR A 162 -7.45 14.32 -3.38
N THR A 163 -7.50 15.61 -3.70
CA THR A 163 -8.72 16.31 -4.11
C THR A 163 -8.61 16.74 -5.57
N VAL A 164 -9.54 16.32 -6.41
CA VAL A 164 -9.63 16.74 -7.82
C VAL A 164 -10.58 17.94 -7.92
N THR A 165 -10.24 18.95 -8.71
CA THR A 165 -11.01 20.19 -8.80
C THR A 165 -11.03 20.78 -10.20
N SER A 166 -12.10 21.52 -10.52
CA SER A 166 -12.19 22.35 -11.71
C SER A 166 -11.46 23.69 -11.57
N ALA A 167 -10.95 24.03 -10.38
CA ALA A 167 -10.15 25.24 -10.19
C ALA A 167 -8.83 25.16 -10.97
N GLU A 168 -8.45 26.25 -11.65
CA GLU A 168 -7.16 26.37 -12.33
C GLU A 168 -6.10 26.77 -11.31
N LEU A 169 -5.44 25.77 -10.71
CA LEU A 169 -4.40 25.97 -9.72
C LEU A 169 -3.01 26.00 -10.38
N ILE A 170 -2.07 26.67 -9.72
CA ILE A 170 -0.68 26.72 -10.15
C ILE A 170 0.00 25.41 -9.74
N PRO A 171 0.54 24.61 -10.68
CA PRO A 171 1.20 23.37 -10.34
C PRO A 171 2.46 23.62 -9.50
N THR A 172 2.73 22.73 -8.57
CA THR A 172 4.03 22.67 -7.89
C THR A 172 5.00 21.86 -8.73
N PRO A 173 6.31 22.21 -8.71
CA PRO A 173 7.31 21.40 -9.38
C PRO A 173 7.46 20.04 -8.66
N PRO A 174 7.92 18.99 -9.37
CA PRO A 174 8.40 17.78 -8.70
C PRO A 174 9.64 18.11 -7.83
N LEU A 175 9.95 17.21 -6.89
CA LEU A 175 11.20 17.30 -6.14
C LEU A 175 12.40 17.02 -7.04
N SER A 176 13.56 17.59 -6.71
CA SER A 176 14.77 17.44 -7.50
C SER A 176 15.25 15.98 -7.49
N PRO A 177 15.58 15.36 -8.65
CA PRO A 177 16.04 13.97 -8.70
C PRO A 177 17.24 13.68 -7.79
N GLU A 178 18.09 14.69 -7.56
CA GLU A 178 19.27 14.63 -6.68
C GLU A 178 18.92 14.42 -5.20
N GLU A 179 17.69 14.78 -4.79
CA GLU A 179 17.18 14.59 -3.42
C GLU A 179 16.63 13.17 -3.18
N ASN A 180 16.48 12.36 -4.23
CA ASN A 180 15.97 11.00 -4.12
C ASN A 180 16.99 10.06 -3.46
N TYR A 181 16.77 9.72 -2.19
CA TYR A 181 17.62 8.82 -1.42
C TYR A 181 17.46 7.32 -1.76
N CYS A 182 16.60 6.97 -2.73
CA CYS A 182 16.46 5.59 -3.21
C CYS A 182 17.69 5.17 -4.02
N ASP A 183 18.65 4.57 -3.34
CA ASP A 183 19.91 4.05 -3.87
C ASP A 183 19.82 2.62 -4.44
N HIS A 184 18.61 2.17 -4.80
CA HIS A 184 18.36 0.81 -5.27
C HIS A 184 18.91 -0.30 -4.35
N CYS A 185 18.92 -0.09 -3.02
CA CYS A 185 19.42 -1.08 -2.05
C CYS A 185 18.63 -2.41 -1.99
N ARG A 186 17.46 -2.49 -2.65
CA ARG A 186 16.58 -3.68 -2.72
C ARG A 186 16.08 -4.24 -1.37
N LEU A 187 16.23 -3.52 -0.26
CA LEU A 187 15.68 -3.96 1.05
C LEU A 187 14.15 -4.09 1.02
N CYS A 188 13.46 -3.27 0.23
CA CYS A 188 12.02 -3.41 0.00
C CYS A 188 11.65 -4.75 -0.68
N MET A 189 12.47 -5.20 -1.64
CA MET A 189 12.31 -6.49 -2.32
C MET A 189 12.66 -7.65 -1.40
N ALA A 190 13.74 -7.55 -0.64
CA ALA A 190 14.12 -8.55 0.36
C ALA A 190 13.07 -8.73 1.47
N SER A 191 12.29 -7.68 1.74
CA SER A 191 11.18 -7.71 2.72
C SER A 191 9.86 -8.24 2.14
N CYS A 192 9.81 -8.53 0.84
CA CYS A 192 8.61 -8.93 0.12
C CYS A 192 8.52 -10.46 -0.03
N VAL A 193 7.69 -11.08 0.81
CA VAL A 193 7.47 -12.55 0.80
C VAL A 193 6.88 -13.05 -0.52
N SER A 194 6.13 -12.21 -1.23
CA SER A 194 5.46 -12.58 -2.48
C SER A 194 6.30 -12.41 -3.74
N GLU A 195 7.51 -11.86 -3.62
CA GLU A 195 8.34 -11.47 -4.77
C GLU A 195 7.60 -10.59 -5.79
N PHE A 196 6.69 -9.72 -5.33
CA PHE A 196 5.78 -8.95 -6.18
C PHE A 196 6.49 -8.03 -7.18
N MET A 197 7.67 -7.51 -6.80
CA MET A 197 8.49 -6.63 -7.63
C MET A 197 9.45 -7.45 -8.48
N HIS A 198 9.48 -7.17 -9.79
CA HIS A 198 10.45 -7.78 -10.70
C HIS A 198 11.86 -7.28 -10.36
N ALA A 199 12.83 -8.19 -10.26
CA ALA A 199 14.20 -7.87 -9.81
C ALA A 199 14.98 -7.00 -10.81
N GLU A 200 14.69 -7.15 -12.10
CA GLU A 200 15.44 -6.53 -13.20
C GLU A 200 14.62 -5.55 -14.06
N LYS A 201 13.36 -5.88 -14.38
CA LYS A 201 12.52 -5.04 -15.23
C LYS A 201 12.02 -3.81 -14.49
N ILE A 202 11.97 -2.71 -15.22
CA ILE A 202 11.55 -1.40 -14.73
C ILE A 202 10.34 -0.94 -15.54
N THR A 203 9.32 -0.46 -14.85
CA THR A 203 8.23 0.31 -15.46
C THR A 203 8.62 1.78 -15.48
N THR A 204 8.43 2.40 -16.64
CA THR A 204 8.64 3.84 -16.84
C THR A 204 7.30 4.48 -17.18
N VAL A 205 6.98 5.60 -16.51
CA VAL A 205 5.75 6.36 -16.72
C VAL A 205 6.11 7.82 -17.00
N ARG A 206 5.53 8.38 -18.06
CA ARG A 206 5.68 9.80 -18.40
C ARG A 206 4.55 10.60 -17.78
N LEU A 207 4.85 11.74 -17.16
CA LEU A 207 3.89 12.66 -16.53
C LEU A 207 4.25 14.09 -16.97
N GLY A 208 3.69 14.49 -18.11
CA GLY A 208 4.06 15.72 -18.79
C GLY A 208 5.51 15.66 -19.30
N ASP A 209 6.33 16.52 -18.71
CA ASP A 209 7.78 16.65 -18.90
C ASP A 209 8.60 15.72 -17.99
N GLU A 210 7.99 15.10 -16.99
CA GLU A 210 8.67 14.23 -16.04
C GLU A 210 8.58 12.76 -16.44
N THR A 211 9.61 12.00 -16.05
CA THR A 211 9.62 10.54 -16.21
C THR A 211 9.94 9.88 -14.88
N VAL A 212 9.05 8.99 -14.43
CA VAL A 212 9.22 8.24 -13.18
C VAL A 212 9.43 6.76 -13.48
N ALA A 213 10.30 6.13 -12.70
CA ALA A 213 10.67 4.72 -12.87
C ALA A 213 10.58 3.95 -11.56
N TYR A 214 10.14 2.69 -11.62
CA TYR A 214 10.09 1.78 -10.49
C TYR A 214 10.12 0.32 -10.96
N ALA A 215 10.35 -0.63 -10.06
CA ALA A 215 10.36 -2.04 -10.40
C ALA A 215 9.01 -2.51 -10.96
N GLU A 216 9.06 -3.14 -12.13
CA GLU A 216 7.87 -3.72 -12.78
C GLU A 216 7.14 -4.66 -11.82
N ARG A 217 5.81 -4.65 -11.86
CA ARG A 217 5.03 -5.61 -11.07
C ARG A 217 4.98 -6.92 -11.84
N ARG A 218 5.23 -8.04 -11.17
CA ARG A 218 5.01 -9.36 -11.75
C ARG A 218 3.51 -9.57 -11.96
N ASN A 219 2.85 -10.12 -10.95
CA ASN A 219 1.41 -10.32 -10.93
C ASN A 219 0.86 -9.83 -9.59
N TYR A 220 -0.23 -9.06 -9.60
CA TYR A 220 -0.83 -8.47 -8.40
C TYR A 220 -1.36 -9.54 -7.43
N GLY A 221 -1.79 -10.70 -7.91
CA GLY A 221 -2.20 -11.85 -7.11
C GLY A 221 -1.13 -12.37 -6.16
N ARG A 222 0.15 -12.24 -6.53
CA ARG A 222 1.26 -12.56 -5.63
C ARG A 222 1.18 -11.72 -4.37
N CYS A 223 1.01 -10.41 -4.54
CA CYS A 223 0.88 -9.48 -3.43
C CYS A 223 -0.41 -9.75 -2.65
N ASP A 224 -1.50 -10.01 -3.36
CA ASP A 224 -2.81 -10.22 -2.74
C ASP A 224 -2.85 -11.46 -1.82
N CYS A 225 -2.23 -12.59 -2.21
CA CYS A 225 -2.13 -13.78 -1.33
C CYS A 225 -1.50 -13.46 0.03
N VAL A 226 -0.59 -12.48 0.07
CA VAL A 226 0.13 -12.07 1.29
C VAL A 226 -0.56 -10.92 2.02
N CYS A 227 -1.02 -9.91 1.29
CA CYS A 227 -1.71 -8.74 1.84
C CYS A 227 -3.09 -9.08 2.39
N SER A 228 -3.78 -10.05 1.79
CA SER A 228 -5.04 -10.59 2.28
C SER A 228 -4.86 -11.59 3.45
N GLY A 229 -3.61 -11.98 3.74
CA GLY A 229 -3.27 -12.77 4.92
C GLY A 229 -3.37 -14.26 4.76
N TYR A 230 -3.54 -14.77 3.54
CA TYR A 230 -3.67 -16.20 3.32
C TYR A 230 -2.35 -16.95 3.48
N THR A 231 -1.23 -16.32 3.13
CA THR A 231 0.10 -16.88 3.37
C THR A 231 1.10 -15.79 3.76
N GLY A 232 2.20 -16.17 4.41
CA GLY A 232 3.15 -15.18 4.92
C GLY A 232 4.56 -15.67 5.22
N LEU A 233 4.89 -16.95 5.08
CA LEU A 233 6.23 -17.43 5.38
C LEU A 233 7.23 -17.00 4.31
N HIS A 234 8.32 -16.35 4.74
CA HIS A 234 9.42 -16.01 3.84
C HIS A 234 10.12 -17.29 3.35
N ALA A 235 10.63 -17.28 2.11
CA ALA A 235 11.26 -18.44 1.47
C ALA A 235 12.44 -19.05 2.26
N SER A 236 13.08 -18.30 3.15
CA SER A 236 14.11 -18.82 4.05
C SER A 236 13.59 -19.71 5.19
N GLY A 237 12.28 -19.71 5.45
CA GLY A 237 11.65 -20.37 6.59
C GLY A 237 11.90 -19.69 7.94
N LYS A 238 12.71 -18.63 8.00
CA LYS A 238 13.18 -18.03 9.26
C LYS A 238 12.24 -16.98 9.85
N TRP A 239 11.43 -16.34 9.01
CA TRP A 239 10.51 -15.30 9.43
C TRP A 239 9.27 -15.26 8.53
N SER A 240 8.24 -14.53 8.92
CA SER A 240 6.98 -14.42 8.17
C SER A 240 6.40 -13.01 8.17
N THR A 241 5.30 -12.75 7.46
CA THR A 241 4.39 -11.63 7.74
C THR A 241 3.56 -11.92 9.00
N TRP A 242 2.56 -11.12 9.33
CA TRP A 242 1.65 -11.46 10.44
C TRP A 242 0.66 -12.58 10.09
N SER A 243 0.71 -13.13 8.87
CA SER A 243 -0.09 -14.30 8.51
C SER A 243 0.51 -15.60 9.10
N PRO A 244 -0.30 -16.47 9.72
CA PRO A 244 0.10 -17.82 10.10
C PRO A 244 0.13 -18.81 8.92
N GLY A 245 -0.33 -18.42 7.74
CA GLY A 245 -0.35 -19.27 6.55
C GLY A 245 1.04 -19.55 5.97
N ARG A 246 1.16 -20.73 5.35
CA ARG A 246 2.37 -21.34 4.77
C ARG A 246 2.14 -21.89 3.37
N PHE A 247 1.02 -21.55 2.74
CA PHE A 247 0.77 -21.94 1.36
C PHE A 247 1.83 -21.38 0.43
N VAL A 248 2.24 -22.20 -0.53
CA VAL A 248 3.22 -21.85 -1.55
C VAL A 248 2.56 -20.94 -2.57
N ILE A 249 3.15 -19.77 -2.80
CA ILE A 249 2.76 -18.91 -3.92
C ILE A 249 3.34 -19.55 -5.19
N PRO A 250 2.51 -19.88 -6.20
CA PRO A 250 3.00 -20.54 -7.40
C PRO A 250 4.13 -19.78 -8.10
N LYS A 251 5.07 -20.51 -8.70
CA LYS A 251 6.17 -19.92 -9.47
C LYS A 251 5.69 -19.33 -10.80
N LYS A 252 4.70 -19.96 -11.44
CA LYS A 252 4.03 -19.46 -12.64
C LYS A 252 2.83 -18.62 -12.23
N ASP A 253 2.67 -17.47 -12.86
CA ASP A 253 1.59 -16.54 -12.51
C ASP A 253 0.21 -17.08 -12.91
N ASP A 254 0.13 -17.92 -13.96
CA ASP A 254 -1.11 -18.54 -14.43
C ASP A 254 -1.74 -19.52 -13.43
N ASP A 255 -0.96 -20.02 -12.47
CA ASP A 255 -1.41 -20.96 -11.43
C ASP A 255 -1.96 -20.23 -10.19
N ILE A 256 -1.73 -18.92 -10.08
CA ILE A 256 -2.15 -18.09 -8.92
C ILE A 256 -3.67 -18.11 -8.69
N PRO A 257 -4.55 -18.00 -9.71
CA PRO A 257 -5.99 -17.99 -9.48
C PRO A 257 -6.49 -19.23 -8.72
N ALA A 258 -6.06 -20.42 -9.13
CA ALA A 258 -6.45 -21.67 -8.48
C ALA A 258 -5.90 -21.77 -7.05
N ALA A 259 -4.62 -21.39 -6.86
CA ALA A 259 -4.01 -21.35 -5.54
C ALA A 259 -4.70 -20.33 -4.61
N TYR A 260 -5.10 -19.18 -5.15
CA TYR A 260 -5.81 -18.12 -4.43
C TYR A 260 -7.15 -18.61 -3.91
N GLN A 261 -7.95 -19.28 -4.75
CA GLN A 261 -9.26 -19.81 -4.35
C GLN A 261 -9.11 -20.79 -3.18
N TYR A 262 -8.18 -21.76 -3.30
CA TYR A 262 -7.91 -22.72 -2.24
C TYR A 262 -7.46 -22.04 -0.93
N MET A 263 -6.53 -21.08 -1.04
CA MET A 263 -6.04 -20.28 0.09
C MET A 263 -7.17 -19.50 0.79
N GLN A 264 -8.08 -18.90 0.03
CA GLN A 264 -9.22 -18.16 0.54
C GLN A 264 -10.21 -19.08 1.27
N GLU A 265 -10.54 -20.23 0.69
CA GLU A 265 -11.43 -21.23 1.30
C GLU A 265 -10.87 -21.78 2.63
N ALA A 266 -9.55 -21.95 2.71
CA ALA A 266 -8.87 -22.35 3.93
C ALA A 266 -8.88 -21.23 4.99
N HIS A 267 -8.54 -19.99 4.58
CA HIS A 267 -8.54 -18.82 5.44
C HIS A 267 -9.92 -18.54 6.05
N GLY A 268 -11.00 -18.73 5.30
CA GLY A 268 -12.39 -18.57 5.79
C GLY A 268 -12.77 -19.52 6.93
N LYS A 269 -11.96 -20.55 7.20
CA LYS A 269 -12.15 -21.52 8.28
C LYS A 269 -11.23 -21.26 9.48
N TRP A 270 -10.40 -20.23 9.43
CA TRP A 270 -9.49 -19.91 10.53
C TRP A 270 -10.26 -19.32 11.72
N PRO A 271 -9.82 -19.57 12.95
CA PRO A 271 -10.36 -18.89 14.11
C PRO A 271 -10.22 -17.36 13.96
N PRO A 272 -11.20 -16.57 14.41
CA PRO A 272 -11.14 -15.12 14.30
C PRO A 272 -10.01 -14.55 15.16
N ALA A 273 -9.19 -13.68 14.59
CA ALA A 273 -8.18 -12.92 15.32
C ALA A 273 -8.68 -11.51 15.71
N SER A 274 -8.05 -10.86 16.70
CA SER A 274 -8.38 -9.49 17.09
C SER A 274 -8.13 -8.47 15.96
N GLY A 275 -8.76 -7.30 16.05
CA GLY A 275 -8.59 -6.21 15.10
C GLY A 275 -9.30 -6.42 13.75
N GLY A 276 -8.78 -5.73 12.73
CA GLY A 276 -9.27 -5.70 11.36
C GLY A 276 -10.39 -4.69 11.11
N ARG A 277 -10.71 -4.50 9.83
CA ARG A 277 -11.80 -3.64 9.34
C ARG A 277 -12.54 -4.31 8.19
N TYR A 278 -13.77 -3.87 7.95
CA TYR A 278 -14.52 -4.32 6.77
C TYR A 278 -13.90 -3.76 5.48
N PHE A 279 -14.00 -4.55 4.42
CA PHE A 279 -13.60 -4.23 3.07
C PHE A 279 -14.78 -4.45 2.13
N TYR A 280 -14.92 -3.64 1.06
CA TYR A 280 -16.19 -3.51 0.33
C TYR A 280 -16.74 -4.80 -0.29
N PHE A 281 -15.90 -5.81 -0.52
CA PHE A 281 -16.29 -7.09 -1.15
C PHE A 281 -16.34 -8.27 -0.16
N MET A 282 -16.06 -8.07 1.13
CA MET A 282 -16.09 -9.15 2.14
C MET A 282 -16.97 -8.77 3.32
N GLU A 283 -17.69 -9.76 3.84
CA GLU A 283 -18.43 -9.67 5.10
C GLU A 283 -17.55 -9.96 6.33
N ASP A 284 -16.30 -10.35 6.12
CA ASP A 284 -15.29 -10.55 7.16
C ASP A 284 -14.34 -9.36 7.31
N LYS A 285 -13.73 -9.25 8.50
CA LYS A 285 -12.72 -8.23 8.79
C LYS A 285 -11.38 -8.61 8.16
N LEU A 286 -10.89 -7.77 7.26
CA LEU A 286 -9.52 -7.83 6.76
C LEU A 286 -8.56 -7.20 7.79
N ARG A 287 -7.44 -7.88 8.05
CA ARG A 287 -6.42 -7.47 9.01
C ARG A 287 -5.15 -7.03 8.28
N VAL A 288 -4.45 -6.04 8.83
CA VAL A 288 -3.15 -5.62 8.33
C VAL A 288 -2.12 -6.68 8.70
N VAL A 289 -1.80 -7.51 7.72
CA VAL A 289 -0.87 -8.64 7.87
C VAL A 289 0.51 -8.37 7.26
N CYS A 290 0.59 -7.47 6.28
CA CYS A 290 1.82 -7.11 5.58
C CYS A 290 1.82 -5.61 5.25
N ALA A 291 2.93 -4.94 5.55
CA ALA A 291 3.23 -3.58 5.12
C ALA A 291 4.74 -3.39 4.87
N ASN A 292 5.48 -4.50 4.73
CA ASN A 292 6.91 -4.53 4.97
C ASN A 292 7.68 -3.61 4.01
N CYS A 293 7.41 -3.70 2.70
CA CYS A 293 8.11 -2.88 1.70
C CYS A 293 7.82 -1.37 1.83
N GLN A 294 6.74 -0.98 2.52
CA GLN A 294 6.40 0.40 2.84
C GLN A 294 7.19 0.86 4.07
N ILE A 295 7.14 0.09 5.15
CA ILE A 295 7.65 0.56 6.45
C ILE A 295 9.15 0.32 6.66
N VAL A 296 9.79 -0.55 5.87
CA VAL A 296 11.27 -0.65 5.87
C VAL A 296 11.94 0.52 5.14
N CYS A 297 11.23 1.20 4.24
CA CYS A 297 11.76 2.30 3.44
C CYS A 297 11.68 3.62 4.21
N CYS A 298 12.84 4.13 4.64
CA CYS A 298 13.04 5.44 5.27
C CYS A 298 14.29 6.15 4.69
N PRO A 299 14.46 7.47 4.91
CA PRO A 299 15.57 8.24 4.35
C PRO A 299 16.94 7.66 4.76
N ASP A 300 17.15 7.46 6.06
CA ASP A 300 18.41 6.96 6.60
C ASP A 300 18.66 5.48 6.24
N LYS A 301 19.80 5.21 5.60
CA LYS A 301 20.16 3.87 5.12
C LYS A 301 20.49 2.91 6.26
N ALA A 302 21.07 3.40 7.36
CA ALA A 302 21.34 2.56 8.52
C ALA A 302 20.03 2.12 9.19
N GLN A 303 19.06 3.02 9.30
CA GLN A 303 17.72 2.74 9.79
C GLN A 303 16.96 1.78 8.87
N ARG A 304 17.09 1.91 7.53
CA ARG A 304 16.51 0.91 6.60
C ARG A 304 17.04 -0.50 6.87
N LYS A 305 18.37 -0.64 7.03
CA LYS A 305 19.01 -1.92 7.38
C LYS A 305 18.54 -2.42 8.74
N ALA A 306 18.43 -1.55 9.74
CA ALA A 306 17.94 -1.89 11.07
C ALA A 306 16.49 -2.38 11.03
N ARG A 307 15.58 -1.70 10.32
CA ARG A 307 14.18 -2.12 10.14
C ARG A 307 14.07 -3.47 9.43
N HIS A 308 14.85 -3.69 8.38
CA HIS A 308 14.92 -5.01 7.73
C HIS A 308 15.42 -6.09 8.71
N LYS A 309 16.43 -5.79 9.53
CA LYS A 309 16.95 -6.72 10.53
C LYS A 309 15.86 -7.12 11.53
N LEU A 310 15.13 -6.14 12.09
CA LEU A 310 13.99 -6.39 12.98
C LEU A 310 12.98 -7.37 12.37
N LEU A 311 12.66 -7.19 11.08
CA LEU A 311 11.78 -8.10 10.37
C LEU A 311 12.38 -9.50 10.19
N SER A 312 13.61 -9.59 9.70
CA SER A 312 14.24 -10.88 9.38
C SER A 312 14.55 -11.74 10.61
N GLU A 313 14.65 -11.12 11.78
CA GLU A 313 14.90 -11.78 13.07
C GLU A 313 13.64 -11.94 13.93
N SER A 314 12.47 -11.52 13.42
CA SER A 314 11.20 -11.52 14.17
C SER A 314 10.60 -12.91 14.38
N GLY A 315 11.12 -13.94 13.72
CA GLY A 315 10.57 -15.28 13.77
C GLY A 315 9.26 -15.43 12.99
N VAL A 316 8.54 -16.51 13.30
CA VAL A 316 7.44 -17.03 12.50
C VAL A 316 6.12 -16.93 13.27
N VAL A 317 5.05 -16.43 12.65
CA VAL A 317 3.74 -16.28 13.31
C VAL A 317 2.95 -17.58 13.26
N ILE A 318 2.46 -18.04 14.40
CA ILE A 318 1.53 -19.18 14.53
C ILE A 318 0.22 -18.67 15.12
N GLN A 319 -0.90 -19.28 14.71
CA GLN A 319 -2.21 -19.02 15.29
C GLN A 319 -2.59 -20.10 16.30
N ASN A 320 -2.97 -19.68 17.51
CA ASN A 320 -3.49 -20.56 18.54
C ASN A 320 -4.99 -20.86 18.31
N ASP A 321 -5.54 -21.79 19.09
CA ASP A 321 -6.93 -22.29 18.96
C ASP A 321 -7.97 -21.20 19.21
N ASP A 322 -7.63 -20.25 20.08
CA ASP A 322 -8.44 -19.07 20.40
C ASP A 322 -8.34 -17.96 19.33
N GLY A 323 -7.59 -18.19 18.26
CA GLY A 323 -7.35 -17.23 17.18
C GLY A 323 -6.26 -16.20 17.44
N SER A 324 -5.66 -16.18 18.63
CA SER A 324 -4.52 -15.32 18.92
C SER A 324 -3.30 -15.68 18.06
N LEU A 325 -2.53 -14.65 17.68
CA LEU A 325 -1.32 -14.78 16.87
C LEU A 325 -0.09 -14.57 17.73
N VAL A 326 0.91 -15.43 17.61
CA VAL A 326 2.17 -15.34 18.35
C VAL A 326 3.36 -15.57 17.43
N ALA A 327 4.42 -14.77 17.59
CA ALA A 327 5.70 -15.00 16.95
C ALA A 327 6.55 -15.97 17.78
N VAL A 328 7.09 -16.98 17.12
CA VAL A 328 7.94 -18.01 17.73
C VAL A 328 9.18 -18.28 16.86
N SER A 329 10.15 -19.02 17.39
CA SER A 329 11.28 -19.47 16.56
C SER A 329 10.81 -20.44 15.46
N PRO A 330 11.55 -20.57 14.34
CA PRO A 330 11.22 -21.54 13.30
C PRO A 330 11.09 -22.98 13.81
N GLU A 331 11.93 -23.37 14.76
CA GLU A 331 11.94 -24.72 15.36
C GLU A 331 10.68 -24.96 16.21
N GLU A 332 10.26 -23.95 16.97
CA GLU A 332 9.01 -24.00 17.74
C GLU A 332 7.78 -24.00 16.81
N ALA A 333 7.80 -23.20 15.73
CA ALA A 333 6.74 -23.23 14.73
C ALA A 333 6.58 -24.62 14.11
N ALA A 334 7.70 -25.26 13.73
CA ALA A 334 7.69 -26.63 13.17
C ALA A 334 7.12 -27.64 14.17
N ARG A 335 7.59 -27.63 15.42
CA ARG A 335 7.08 -28.51 16.48
C ARG A 335 5.56 -28.34 16.70
N ARG A 336 5.06 -27.11 16.72
CA ARG A 336 3.62 -26.85 16.87
C ARG A 336 2.80 -27.33 15.67
N LEU A 337 3.33 -27.18 14.45
CA LEU A 337 2.67 -27.66 13.24
C LEU A 337 2.68 -29.20 13.16
N ASP A 338 3.69 -29.88 13.70
CA ASP A 338 3.76 -31.34 13.73
C ASP A 338 2.82 -31.97 14.76
N LEU A 339 2.53 -31.24 15.85
CA LEU A 339 1.54 -31.62 16.84
C LEU A 339 0.10 -31.22 16.45
N MET A 340 -0.06 -30.41 15.40
CA MET A 340 -1.36 -29.96 14.94
C MET A 340 -2.09 -31.10 14.19
N PRO A 341 -3.37 -31.39 14.50
CA PRO A 341 -4.13 -32.40 13.76
C PRO A 341 -4.17 -32.09 12.26
N ASP A 342 -4.03 -33.11 11.42
CA ASP A 342 -3.93 -32.97 9.95
C ASP A 342 -5.05 -32.11 9.34
N ALA A 343 -6.29 -32.30 9.80
CA ALA A 343 -7.45 -31.54 9.33
C ALA A 343 -7.28 -30.04 9.56
N ARG A 344 -6.65 -29.64 10.66
CA ARG A 344 -6.36 -28.24 10.97
C ARG A 344 -5.08 -27.76 10.29
N LYS A 345 -4.04 -28.59 10.23
CA LYS A 345 -2.78 -28.28 9.54
C LYS A 345 -3.03 -27.93 8.07
N ALA A 346 -3.92 -28.67 7.41
CA ALA A 346 -4.35 -28.42 6.03
C ALA A 346 -5.02 -27.05 5.81
N LEU A 347 -5.49 -26.37 6.87
CA LEU A 347 -6.00 -25.00 6.76
C LEU A 347 -4.88 -23.95 6.65
N TYR A 348 -3.64 -24.28 7.01
CA TYR A 348 -2.54 -23.31 7.03
C TYR A 348 -1.47 -23.59 5.98
N MET A 349 -1.41 -24.79 5.41
CA MET A 349 -0.34 -25.17 4.50
C MET A 349 -0.77 -26.19 3.45
N ASP A 350 -0.02 -26.25 2.36
CA ASP A 350 -0.16 -27.30 1.36
C ASP A 350 0.20 -28.67 1.97
N ARG A 351 -0.42 -29.74 1.45
CA ARG A 351 -0.17 -31.11 1.91
C ARG A 351 1.17 -31.66 1.46
#